data_AF-A0A2E4QTU4-F1
#
_entry.id   AF-A0A2E4QTU4-F1
#
_cell.length_a   1.000
_cell.length_b   1.000
_cell.length_c   1.000
_cell.angle_alpha   90.00
_cell.angle_beta   90.00
_cell.angle_gamma   90.00
#
_symmetry.space_group_name_H-M   'P 1'
#
loop_
_entity.id
_entity.type
_entity.pdbx_description
1 polymer ?
#
loop_
_entity_poly.entity_id
_entity_poly.type
_entity_poly.pdbx_seq_one_letter_code
_entity_poly.pdbx_strand_id
1 'polypeptide(L)'
;MTHADIIRIGEGAIDIKVTTEKDMHVLQWRRHMLFDEILLDGKRQQISKGLFNRENIYGLVFGRDDDGNGGQRVIFTIDGRHDWSDYTTLGFSIARGIRLEASDRVILAYGSLDPQQFERPQTFLDATRKALGMRWGN
;
A
#
# COMPACT_ATOMS: atom_id res chain seq x y z
N MET A 1 -5.60 19.90 3.80
CA MET A 1 -6.05 18.58 3.30
C MET A 1 -4.83 17.73 2.96
N THR A 2 -4.76 16.47 3.42
CA THR A 2 -3.58 15.62 3.19
C THR A 2 -3.57 15.01 1.80
N HIS A 3 -2.46 15.19 1.08
CA HIS A 3 -2.22 14.68 -0.26
C HIS A 3 -0.99 13.77 -0.25
N ALA A 4 -0.90 12.81 -1.19
CA ALA A 4 0.27 11.96 -1.31
C ALA A 4 0.65 11.68 -2.77
N ASP A 5 1.96 11.68 -3.03
CA ASP A 5 2.55 11.36 -4.33
C ASP A 5 3.61 10.27 -4.20
N ILE A 6 3.64 9.34 -5.14
CA ILE A 6 4.71 8.34 -5.23
C ILE A 6 5.97 9.04 -5.76
N ILE A 7 7.05 8.98 -4.99
CA ILE A 7 8.38 9.42 -5.43
C ILE A 7 9.11 8.26 -6.10
N ARG A 8 9.04 7.07 -5.47
CA ARG A 8 9.75 5.87 -5.92
C ARG A 8 8.97 4.61 -5.57
N ILE A 9 8.91 3.68 -6.53
CA ILE A 9 8.63 2.27 -6.30
C ILE A 9 9.75 1.49 -6.98
N GLY A 10 10.47 0.69 -6.21
CA GLY A 10 11.58 -0.10 -6.69
C GLY A 10 11.81 -1.33 -5.82
N GLU A 11 12.92 -2.01 -6.07
CA GLU A 11 13.27 -3.24 -5.37
C GLU A 11 13.36 -3.00 -3.84
N GLY A 12 12.43 -3.61 -3.09
CA GLY A 12 12.37 -3.52 -1.65
C GLY A 12 12.21 -2.12 -1.09
N ALA A 13 11.82 -1.13 -1.91
CA ALA A 13 11.78 0.26 -1.50
C ALA A 13 10.59 0.99 -2.13
N ILE A 14 9.80 1.62 -1.27
CA ILE A 14 8.74 2.55 -1.65
C ILE A 14 8.97 3.86 -0.91
N ASP A 15 8.90 4.99 -1.62
CA ASP A 15 8.94 6.33 -1.06
C ASP A 15 7.73 7.13 -1.52
N ILE A 16 7.01 7.68 -0.55
CA ILE A 16 5.79 8.44 -0.76
C ILE A 16 5.98 9.80 -0.09
N LYS A 17 5.81 10.87 -0.85
CA LYS A 17 5.70 12.22 -0.31
C LYS A 17 4.29 12.36 0.25
N VAL A 18 4.15 12.66 1.53
CA VAL A 18 2.87 12.97 2.16
C VAL A 18 2.88 14.44 2.54
N THR A 19 1.96 15.21 1.98
CA THR A 19 1.83 16.66 2.26
C THR A 19 0.59 16.88 3.09
N THR A 20 0.76 17.45 4.28
CA THR A 20 -0.33 17.90 5.15
C THR A 20 -0.55 19.41 4.98
N GLU A 21 -1.37 20.03 5.81
CA GLU A 21 -1.57 21.50 5.77
C GLU A 21 -0.35 22.29 6.24
N LYS A 22 0.42 21.72 7.16
CA LYS A 22 1.53 22.41 7.82
C LYS A 22 2.88 21.90 7.33
N ASP A 23 2.98 20.59 7.14
CA ASP A 23 4.25 19.91 6.96
C ASP A 23 4.24 18.95 5.78
N MET A 24 5.44 18.68 5.26
CA MET A 24 5.70 17.66 4.27
C MET A 24 6.55 16.57 4.90
N HIS A 25 6.14 15.32 4.68
CA HIS A 25 6.83 14.15 5.16
C HIS A 25 7.18 13.19 4.03
N VAL A 26 8.20 12.37 4.24
CA VAL A 26 8.53 11.23 3.40
C VAL A 26 8.20 9.95 4.16
N LEU A 27 7.14 9.28 3.73
CA LEU A 27 6.78 7.93 4.19
C LEU A 27 7.54 6.91 3.35
N GLN A 28 8.26 6.02 4.02
CA GLN A 28 9.14 5.05 3.40
C GLN A 28 8.79 3.66 3.88
N TRP A 29 8.77 2.72 2.95
CA TRP A 29 8.78 1.30 3.26
C TRP A 29 10.05 0.66 2.73
N ARG A 30 10.66 -0.20 3.54
CA ARG A 30 11.82 -1.00 3.15
C ARG A 30 11.59 -2.46 3.47
N ARG A 31 11.91 -3.31 2.49
CA ARG A 31 11.93 -4.76 2.65
C ARG A 31 13.35 -5.24 2.86
N HIS A 32 13.52 -6.00 3.94
CA HIS A 32 14.75 -6.72 4.25
C HIS A 32 14.49 -8.22 4.17
N MET A 33 15.55 -9.04 4.34
CA MET A 33 15.42 -10.49 4.24
C MET A 33 14.45 -11.09 5.28
N LEU A 34 14.37 -10.53 6.49
CA LEU A 34 13.60 -11.11 7.61
C LEU A 34 12.53 -10.17 8.20
N PHE A 35 12.50 -8.93 7.73
CA PHE A 35 11.57 -7.93 8.24
C PHE A 35 11.32 -6.86 7.18
N ASP A 36 10.19 -6.18 7.33
CA ASP A 36 9.87 -4.95 6.63
C ASP A 36 9.88 -3.81 7.66
N GLU A 37 10.23 -2.61 7.25
CA GLU A 37 10.19 -1.43 8.12
C GLU A 37 9.45 -0.26 7.46
N ILE A 38 8.77 0.50 8.31
CA ILE A 38 8.15 1.77 7.96
C ILE A 38 8.94 2.89 8.59
N LEU A 39 9.32 3.87 7.79
CA LEU A 39 9.99 5.09 8.25
C LEU A 39 9.17 6.31 7.86
N LEU A 40 9.21 7.32 8.73
CA LEU A 40 8.67 8.64 8.48
C LEU A 40 9.83 9.63 8.67
N ASP A 41 10.19 10.35 7.62
CA ASP A 41 11.33 11.26 7.58
C ASP A 41 12.65 10.59 8.04
N GLY A 42 12.85 9.35 7.61
CA GLY A 42 14.00 8.53 7.99
C GLY A 42 13.96 7.97 9.42
N LYS A 43 12.96 8.36 10.24
CA LYS A 43 12.76 7.80 11.58
C LYS A 43 11.81 6.61 11.52
N ARG A 44 12.27 5.47 12.01
CA ARG A 44 11.49 4.23 12.03
C ARG A 44 10.24 4.37 12.91
N GLN A 45 9.09 4.04 12.35
CA GLN A 45 7.79 4.04 13.02
C GLN A 45 7.36 2.63 13.43
N GLN A 46 7.58 1.64 12.55
CA GLN A 46 7.14 0.27 12.79
C GLN A 46 8.07 -0.73 12.09
N ILE A 47 8.14 -1.95 12.63
CA ILE A 47 8.80 -3.10 12.01
C ILE A 47 7.79 -4.25 11.95
N SER A 48 7.72 -4.90 10.80
CA SER A 48 7.02 -6.16 10.58
C SER A 48 8.03 -7.28 10.43
N LYS A 49 8.02 -8.28 11.31
CA LYS A 49 8.99 -9.40 11.27
C LYS A 49 8.31 -10.68 10.79
N GLY A 50 9.00 -11.48 9.99
CA GLY A 50 8.52 -12.79 9.57
C GLY A 50 9.14 -13.26 8.26
N LEU A 51 9.18 -14.56 8.01
CA LEU A 51 9.64 -15.13 6.75
C LEU A 51 8.51 -15.22 5.71
N PHE A 52 7.28 -15.53 6.13
CA PHE A 52 6.17 -15.83 5.23
C PHE A 52 4.89 -15.00 5.47
N ASN A 53 4.68 -14.51 6.70
CA ASN A 53 3.49 -13.73 7.08
C ASN A 53 3.92 -12.41 7.71
N ARG A 54 4.43 -11.48 6.90
CA ARG A 54 4.72 -10.11 7.35
C ARG A 54 3.43 -9.31 7.36
N GLU A 55 3.22 -8.57 8.45
CA GLU A 55 2.26 -7.47 8.51
C GLU A 55 2.47 -6.56 7.29
N ASN A 56 1.37 -6.23 6.65
CA ASN A 56 1.34 -5.42 5.44
C ASN A 56 0.34 -4.25 5.55
N ILE A 57 -0.23 -4.05 6.75
CA ILE A 57 -1.12 -2.96 7.10
C ILE A 57 -0.53 -2.22 8.30
N TYR A 58 -0.35 -0.91 8.16
CA TYR A 58 0.33 -0.05 9.14
C TYR A 58 -0.53 1.15 9.48
N GLY A 59 -0.73 1.40 10.78
CA GLY A 59 -1.43 2.58 11.26
C GLY A 59 -0.45 3.74 11.49
N LEU A 60 -0.73 4.89 10.90
CA LEU A 60 0.10 6.10 10.99
C LEU A 60 -0.74 7.30 11.41
N VAL A 61 -0.11 8.31 11.99
CA VAL A 61 -0.76 9.59 12.32
C VAL A 61 0.11 10.74 11.86
N PHE A 62 -0.45 11.62 11.04
CA PHE A 62 0.24 12.79 10.48
C PHE A 62 -0.27 14.09 11.11
N GLY A 63 0.63 15.05 11.38
CA GLY A 63 0.26 16.37 11.91
C GLY A 63 -0.21 16.35 13.38
N ARG A 64 0.39 15.49 14.21
CA ARG A 64 0.25 15.61 15.67
C ARG A 64 0.89 16.91 16.15
N ASP A 65 0.34 17.50 17.19
CA ASP A 65 0.99 18.61 17.90
C ASP A 65 2.16 18.12 18.78
N ASP A 66 2.87 19.07 19.40
CA ASP A 66 4.03 18.80 20.26
C ASP A 66 3.68 17.93 21.48
N ASP A 67 2.41 17.96 21.92
CA ASP A 67 1.88 17.14 23.01
C ASP A 67 1.43 15.74 22.55
N GLY A 68 1.56 15.44 21.25
CA GLY A 68 1.19 14.17 20.64
C GLY A 68 -0.32 14.02 20.38
N ASN A 69 -1.09 15.09 20.52
CA ASN A 69 -2.53 15.10 20.33
C ASN A 69 -2.91 15.45 18.89
N GLY A 70 -4.14 15.06 18.54
CA GLY A 70 -4.69 15.30 17.21
C GLY A 70 -3.98 14.53 16.09
N GLY A 71 -3.93 15.15 14.92
CA GLY A 71 -3.41 14.57 13.69
C GLY A 71 -4.41 13.70 12.93
N GLN A 72 -4.15 13.55 11.63
CA GLN A 72 -4.95 12.69 10.77
C GLN A 72 -4.44 11.26 10.86
N ARG A 73 -5.34 10.34 11.21
CA ARG A 73 -5.06 8.91 11.23
C ARG A 73 -5.16 8.36 9.81
N VAL A 74 -4.16 7.57 9.44
CA VAL A 74 -4.01 7.02 8.11
C VAL A 74 -3.65 5.54 8.21
N ILE A 75 -4.25 4.71 7.36
CA ILE A 75 -3.86 3.32 7.16
C ILE A 75 -3.00 3.25 5.91
N PHE A 76 -1.83 2.63 6.03
CA PHE A 76 -0.94 2.33 4.92
C PHE A 76 -0.91 0.83 4.67
N THR A 77 -1.36 0.40 3.50
CA THR A 77 -1.45 -1.00 3.10
C THR A 77 -0.51 -1.27 1.93
N ILE A 78 0.14 -2.43 1.97
CA ILE A 78 1.09 -2.89 0.95
C ILE A 78 0.63 -4.24 0.43
N ASP A 79 0.53 -4.39 -0.88
CA ASP A 79 0.39 -5.70 -1.49
C ASP A 79 1.77 -6.33 -1.66
N GLY A 80 2.17 -7.04 -0.61
CA GLY A 80 3.43 -7.77 -0.56
C GLY A 80 3.32 -9.20 -1.10
N ARG A 81 2.21 -9.59 -1.75
CA ARG A 81 2.02 -10.96 -2.26
C ARG A 81 3.17 -11.33 -3.18
N HIS A 82 3.75 -12.49 -2.90
CA HIS A 82 4.82 -13.06 -3.71
C HIS A 82 4.28 -13.53 -5.06
N ASP A 83 4.98 -13.19 -6.14
CA ASP A 83 4.78 -13.83 -7.43
C ASP A 83 5.59 -15.14 -7.48
N TRP A 84 4.92 -16.26 -7.20
CA TRP A 84 5.54 -17.59 -7.24
C TRP A 84 6.04 -18.01 -8.62
N SER A 85 5.67 -17.27 -9.69
CA SER A 85 6.17 -17.51 -11.05
C SER A 85 7.44 -16.73 -11.38
N ASP A 86 7.83 -15.78 -10.52
CA ASP A 86 9.07 -15.02 -10.64
C ASP A 86 10.14 -15.62 -9.71
N TYR A 87 11.01 -16.45 -10.31
CA TYR A 87 12.13 -17.12 -9.62
C TYR A 87 13.35 -16.23 -9.43
N THR A 88 13.29 -14.95 -9.81
CA THR A 88 14.37 -14.02 -9.48
C THR A 88 14.26 -13.60 -8.02
N THR A 89 15.40 -13.28 -7.38
CA THR A 89 15.41 -12.65 -6.05
C THR A 89 14.61 -11.33 -6.02
N LEU A 90 14.30 -10.74 -7.18
CA LEU A 90 13.55 -9.50 -7.39
C LEU A 90 12.03 -9.69 -7.21
N GLY A 91 11.48 -10.84 -7.59
CA GLY A 91 10.05 -11.16 -7.43
C GLY A 91 9.59 -11.26 -5.96
N PHE A 92 10.54 -11.39 -5.03
CA PHE A 92 10.30 -11.37 -3.59
C PHE A 92 10.28 -9.95 -3.01
N SER A 93 10.92 -8.98 -3.66
CA SER A 93 11.24 -7.69 -3.05
C SER A 93 10.36 -6.53 -3.54
N ILE A 94 9.68 -6.67 -4.67
CA ILE A 94 8.85 -5.59 -5.24
C ILE A 94 7.41 -5.66 -4.71
N ALA A 95 6.90 -4.53 -4.19
CA ALA A 95 5.49 -4.40 -3.85
C ALA A 95 4.63 -4.26 -5.12
N ARG A 96 3.55 -5.03 -5.21
CA ARG A 96 2.65 -5.02 -6.39
C ARG A 96 1.63 -3.90 -6.36
N GLY A 97 1.41 -3.33 -5.18
CA GLY A 97 0.51 -2.22 -4.98
C GLY A 97 0.64 -1.63 -3.59
N ILE A 98 0.17 -0.40 -3.45
CA ILE A 98 0.10 0.33 -2.20
C ILE A 98 -1.22 1.08 -2.09
N ARG A 99 -1.69 1.29 -0.86
CA ARG A 99 -2.85 2.12 -0.57
C ARG A 99 -2.60 2.93 0.70
N LEU A 100 -2.94 4.20 0.65
CA LEU A 100 -2.89 5.12 1.79
C LEU A 100 -4.28 5.71 1.96
N GLU A 101 -4.89 5.53 3.13
CA GLU A 101 -6.29 5.87 3.38
C GLU A 101 -6.45 6.65 4.67
N ALA A 102 -7.17 7.77 4.62
CA ALA A 102 -7.73 8.41 5.80
C ALA A 102 -9.10 7.81 6.12
N SER A 103 -9.67 8.19 7.26
CA SER A 103 -11.00 7.75 7.69
C SER A 103 -12.13 8.10 6.71
N ASP A 104 -11.94 9.14 5.89
CA ASP A 104 -12.94 9.70 4.99
C ASP A 104 -12.70 9.36 3.51
N ARG A 105 -11.47 9.00 3.12
CA ARG A 105 -11.11 8.80 1.71
C ARG A 105 -9.81 8.04 1.50
N VAL A 106 -9.67 7.51 0.28
CA VAL A 106 -8.39 7.08 -0.27
C VAL A 106 -7.55 8.31 -0.61
N ILE A 107 -6.33 8.40 -0.06
CA ILE A 107 -5.36 9.46 -0.36
C ILE A 107 -4.51 9.08 -1.57
N LEU A 108 -4.06 7.83 -1.62
CA LEU A 108 -3.24 7.28 -2.70
C LEU A 108 -3.58 5.81 -2.89
N ALA A 109 -3.74 5.38 -4.13
CA ALA A 109 -3.78 3.97 -4.49
C ALA A 109 -2.94 3.75 -5.74
N TYR A 110 -2.21 2.64 -5.78
CA TYR A 110 -1.37 2.27 -6.91
C TYR A 110 -1.27 0.75 -7.03
N GLY A 111 -1.25 0.26 -8.27
CA GLY A 111 -1.05 -1.15 -8.59
C GLY A 111 -2.24 -2.01 -8.21
N SER A 112 -1.99 -3.23 -7.75
CA SER A 112 -3.02 -4.25 -7.43
C SER A 112 -3.96 -3.86 -6.29
N LEU A 113 -3.70 -2.76 -5.58
CA LEU A 113 -4.56 -2.19 -4.56
C LEU A 113 -5.46 -1.06 -5.08
N ASP A 114 -5.32 -0.68 -6.34
CA ASP A 114 -6.19 0.27 -7.02
C ASP A 114 -7.59 -0.35 -7.19
N PRO A 115 -8.67 0.29 -6.68
CA PRO A 115 -10.04 -0.16 -6.87
C PRO A 115 -10.40 -0.46 -8.34
N GLN A 116 -9.82 0.26 -9.30
CA GLN A 116 -10.05 0.02 -10.74
C GLN A 116 -9.48 -1.33 -11.19
N GLN A 117 -8.46 -1.86 -10.51
CA GLN A 117 -7.92 -3.21 -10.77
C GLN A 117 -8.71 -4.32 -10.06
N PHE A 118 -9.51 -3.97 -9.04
CA PHE A 118 -10.49 -4.86 -8.39
C PHE A 118 -11.83 -4.97 -9.13
N GLU A 119 -12.04 -4.23 -10.22
CA GLU A 119 -13.15 -4.44 -11.18
C GLU A 119 -12.96 -5.72 -12.03
N ARG A 120 -12.27 -6.73 -11.50
CA ARG A 120 -12.42 -8.11 -11.97
C ARG A 120 -13.73 -8.64 -11.37
N PRO A 121 -14.56 -9.36 -12.16
CA PRO A 121 -15.95 -9.65 -11.81
C PRO A 121 -16.10 -10.16 -10.38
N GLN A 122 -16.85 -9.43 -9.56
CA GLN A 122 -16.89 -9.58 -8.09
C GLN A 122 -17.63 -10.83 -7.60
N THR A 123 -18.13 -11.68 -8.50
CA THR A 123 -18.76 -12.96 -8.12
C THR A 123 -18.30 -14.10 -9.03
N PHE A 124 -18.27 -15.32 -8.48
CA PHE A 124 -18.03 -16.56 -9.25
C PHE A 124 -19.01 -16.66 -10.44
N LEU A 125 -20.23 -16.17 -10.28
CA LEU A 125 -21.24 -16.10 -11.35
C LEU A 125 -20.80 -15.20 -12.52
N ASP A 126 -20.24 -14.03 -12.24
CA ASP A 126 -19.79 -13.08 -13.26
C ASP A 126 -18.49 -13.52 -13.96
N ALA A 127 -17.59 -14.19 -13.24
CA ALA A 127 -16.40 -14.82 -13.82
C ALA A 127 -16.77 -15.98 -14.77
N THR A 128 -17.76 -16.78 -14.40
CA THR A 128 -18.22 -17.93 -15.20
C THR A 128 -18.95 -17.48 -16.47
N ARG A 129 -19.75 -16.40 -16.38
CA ARG A 129 -20.43 -15.79 -17.55
C ARG A 129 -19.45 -15.24 -18.58
N LYS A 130 -18.37 -14.59 -18.12
CA LYS A 130 -17.30 -14.08 -18.99
C LYS A 130 -16.49 -15.22 -19.63
N ALA A 131 -16.21 -16.30 -18.90
CA ALA A 131 -15.50 -17.48 -19.41
C ALA A 131 -16.33 -18.31 -20.40
N LEU A 132 -17.67 -18.31 -20.27
CA LEU A 132 -18.60 -19.03 -21.14
C LEU A 132 -19.08 -18.22 -22.36
N GLY A 133 -18.59 -16.99 -22.56
CA GLY A 133 -18.89 -16.18 -23.74
C GLY A 133 -20.35 -15.69 -23.85
N MET A 134 -21.13 -15.74 -22.78
CA MET A 134 -22.51 -15.25 -22.81
C MET A 134 -22.52 -13.72 -22.82
N ARG A 135 -22.90 -13.13 -23.96
CA ARG A 135 -23.19 -11.70 -24.06
C ARG A 135 -24.53 -11.40 -23.41
N TRP A 136 -24.60 -10.27 -22.72
CA TRP A 136 -25.84 -9.70 -22.18
C TRP A 136 -26.87 -9.54 -23.31
N GLY A 137 -28.05 -10.14 -23.13
CA GLY A 137 -29.26 -9.74 -23.84
C GLY A 137 -29.91 -8.61 -23.07
N ASN A 138 -30.17 -7.49 -23.77
CA ASN A 138 -30.75 -6.20 -23.36
C ASN A 138 -31.22 -6.05 -21.91
#